data_AF-A0A4Y7KBX8-F1
#
_entry.id   AF-A0A4Y7KBX8-F1
#
_cell.length_a   1.000
_cell.length_b   1.000
_cell.length_c   1.000
_cell.angle_alpha   90.00
_cell.angle_beta   90.00
_cell.angle_gamma   90.00
#
_symmetry.space_group_name_H-M   'P 1'
#
loop_
_entity.id
_entity.type
_entity.pdbx_description
1 polymer ?
#
loop_
_entity_poly.entity_id
_entity_poly.type
_entity_poly.pdbx_seq_one_letter_code
_entity_poly.pdbx_strand_id
1 'polypeptide(L)'
;MVVAIKLLRRKSYKDTGKQLNMIAASWIQFMIHDWIDHLEGTNQNLRHQKKWQAKEVPTGFYDNKQGSVNTRTPWWDGSVIYGSNSKWLIKVRTYKDGKLKISEDGLLMHDEDGVAISGDVRNSWAGVSVLQAPFIKEHNAVCDALKREYHELDDEDLYRQARLVTSAVIAKVHIIDWTVQLLKTDTL
;
A
#
# COMPACT_ATOMS: atom_id res chain seq x y z
N MET A 1 -9.69 15.22 -24.00
CA MET A 1 -9.43 16.15 -22.88
C MET A 1 -10.62 16.99 -22.39
N VAL A 2 -11.79 17.02 -23.07
CA VAL A 2 -12.91 17.89 -22.67
C VAL A 2 -13.37 17.65 -21.23
N VAL A 3 -13.52 16.38 -20.81
CA VAL A 3 -13.90 16.02 -19.44
C VAL A 3 -12.90 16.56 -18.41
N ALA A 4 -11.62 16.26 -18.58
CA ALA A 4 -10.58 16.70 -17.64
C ALA A 4 -10.54 18.23 -17.49
N ILE A 5 -10.63 18.98 -18.61
CA ILE A 5 -10.57 20.43 -18.60
C ILE A 5 -11.83 21.05 -18.00
N LYS A 6 -13.02 20.56 -18.38
CA LYS A 6 -14.29 21.20 -18.02
C LYS A 6 -14.80 20.78 -16.63
N LEU A 7 -14.53 19.54 -16.21
CA LEU A 7 -15.15 18.94 -15.02
C LEU A 7 -14.16 18.60 -13.90
N LEU A 8 -12.92 18.23 -14.20
CA LEU A 8 -11.95 17.75 -13.18
C LEU A 8 -10.93 18.81 -12.76
N ARG A 9 -10.58 19.76 -13.64
CA ARG A 9 -9.61 20.81 -13.33
C ARG A 9 -10.09 21.61 -12.10
N ARG A 10 -9.30 21.55 -11.02
CA ARG A 10 -9.54 22.37 -9.82
C ARG A 10 -9.58 23.86 -10.22
N LYS A 11 -10.68 24.54 -9.91
CA LYS A 11 -10.86 25.99 -10.14
C LYS A 11 -10.67 26.75 -8.84
N SER A 12 -11.44 26.37 -7.82
CA SER A 12 -11.27 26.79 -6.43
C SER A 12 -11.00 25.56 -5.56
N TYR A 13 -10.22 25.76 -4.50
CA TYR A 13 -10.00 24.72 -3.50
C TYR A 13 -11.27 24.54 -2.66
N LYS A 14 -11.61 23.28 -2.39
CA LYS A 14 -12.66 22.87 -1.46
C LYS A 14 -12.06 21.80 -0.56
N ASP A 15 -12.24 21.97 0.74
CA ASP A 15 -11.80 21.01 1.76
C ASP A 15 -13.01 20.29 2.40
N THR A 16 -12.72 19.48 3.41
CA THR A 16 -13.67 18.69 4.19
C THR A 16 -13.90 19.32 5.58
N GLY A 17 -13.55 20.60 5.76
CA GLY A 17 -13.54 21.26 7.05
C GLY A 17 -12.69 20.51 8.07
N LYS A 18 -13.32 20.07 9.17
CA LYS A 18 -12.66 19.31 10.25
C LYS A 18 -12.83 17.79 10.14
N GLN A 19 -13.50 17.30 9.09
CA GLN A 19 -13.89 15.89 9.01
C GLN A 19 -12.73 14.97 8.59
N LEU A 20 -11.99 15.33 7.54
CA LEU A 20 -10.90 14.49 6.99
C LEU A 20 -9.62 15.31 6.82
N ASN A 21 -8.57 14.91 7.52
CA ASN A 21 -7.25 15.54 7.42
C ASN A 21 -6.37 14.90 6.33
N MET A 22 -5.15 15.40 6.15
CA MET A 22 -4.20 14.87 5.16
C MET A 22 -3.63 13.49 5.51
N ILE A 23 -3.71 13.06 6.78
CA ILE A 23 -3.36 11.69 7.18
C ILE A 23 -4.40 10.73 6.61
N ALA A 24 -5.69 11.06 6.69
CA ALA A 24 -6.76 10.26 6.10
C ALA A 24 -6.65 10.20 4.56
N ALA A 25 -6.22 11.29 3.91
CA ALA A 25 -5.94 11.29 2.47
C ALA A 25 -4.72 10.43 2.10
N SER A 26 -3.68 10.44 2.94
CA SER A 26 -2.50 9.57 2.77
C SER A 26 -2.85 8.10 2.99
N TRP A 27 -3.71 7.82 3.97
CA TRP A 27 -4.15 6.49 4.35
C TRP A 27 -4.81 5.77 3.19
N ILE A 28 -5.73 6.42 2.48
CA ILE A 28 -6.42 5.75 1.38
C ILE A 28 -5.47 5.44 0.22
N GLN A 29 -4.47 6.27 -0.04
CA GLN A 29 -3.43 5.92 -1.02
C GLN A 29 -2.55 4.77 -0.52
N PHE A 30 -2.17 4.76 0.77
CA PHE A 30 -1.46 3.65 1.40
C PHE A 30 -2.24 2.33 1.26
N MET A 31 -3.58 2.35 1.36
CA MET A 31 -4.43 1.18 1.11
C MET A 31 -4.47 0.76 -0.38
N ILE A 32 -4.51 1.72 -1.30
CA ILE A 32 -4.43 1.40 -2.73
C ILE A 32 -3.10 0.72 -3.08
N HIS A 33 -2.01 1.11 -2.40
CA HIS A 33 -0.70 0.45 -2.50
C HIS A 33 -0.69 -0.98 -1.97
N ASP A 34 -1.69 -1.38 -1.17
CA ASP A 34 -1.89 -2.76 -0.74
C ASP A 34 -2.77 -3.51 -1.76
N TRP A 35 -3.85 -2.90 -2.22
CA TRP A 35 -4.92 -3.65 -2.88
C TRP A 35 -4.77 -3.82 -4.40
N ILE A 36 -4.50 -2.74 -5.14
CA ILE A 36 -4.76 -2.73 -6.58
C ILE A 36 -3.76 -1.92 -7.38
N ASP A 37 -3.25 -2.51 -8.46
CA ASP A 37 -2.51 -1.85 -9.53
C ASP A 37 -2.72 -2.61 -10.83
N HIS A 38 -2.92 -1.91 -11.95
CA HIS A 38 -3.21 -2.58 -13.22
C HIS A 38 -1.93 -2.87 -13.99
N LEU A 39 -1.83 -4.09 -14.53
CA LEU A 39 -0.79 -4.42 -15.50
C LEU A 39 -0.97 -3.55 -16.75
N GLU A 40 0.07 -2.84 -17.17
CA GLU A 40 0.03 -1.96 -18.34
C GLU A 40 0.37 -2.70 -19.64
N GLY A 41 -0.27 -2.30 -20.74
CA GLY A 41 0.12 -2.73 -22.08
C GLY A 41 1.38 -2.00 -22.58
N THR A 42 2.14 -2.63 -23.47
CA THR A 42 3.38 -2.06 -24.04
C THR A 42 3.15 -1.13 -25.23
N ASN A 43 1.95 -1.13 -25.81
CA ASN A 43 1.62 -0.32 -26.99
C ASN A 43 1.35 1.14 -26.61
N GLN A 44 2.39 1.99 -26.71
CA GLN A 44 2.25 3.43 -26.59
C GLN A 44 2.14 4.09 -27.97
N ASN A 45 0.94 4.48 -28.38
CA ASN A 45 0.78 5.37 -29.54
C ASN A 45 1.13 6.81 -29.11
N LEU A 46 2.38 7.21 -29.37
CA LEU A 46 2.97 8.49 -28.93
C LEU A 46 2.44 9.73 -29.66
N ARG A 47 1.63 9.58 -30.72
CA ARG A 47 1.27 10.72 -31.57
C ARG A 47 0.27 11.70 -30.93
N HIS A 48 -0.61 11.24 -30.04
CA HIS A 48 -1.52 12.11 -29.31
C HIS A 48 -1.90 11.48 -27.96
N GLN A 49 -1.21 11.92 -26.89
CA GLN A 49 -1.45 11.56 -25.48
C GLN A 49 -1.07 10.12 -25.14
N LYS A 50 -0.11 9.95 -24.22
CA LYS A 50 0.13 8.66 -23.56
C LYS A 50 -1.17 8.21 -22.91
N LYS A 51 -1.83 7.22 -23.52
CA LYS A 51 -2.99 6.55 -22.95
C LYS A 51 -2.45 5.37 -22.16
N TRP A 52 -2.34 5.52 -20.84
CA TRP A 52 -2.04 4.42 -19.94
C TRP A 52 -3.24 3.47 -19.95
N GLN A 53 -3.16 2.41 -20.75
CA GLN A 53 -4.22 1.41 -20.86
C GLN A 53 -3.80 0.18 -20.05
N ALA A 54 -4.74 -0.30 -19.24
CA ALA A 54 -4.63 -1.63 -18.65
C ALA A 54 -4.52 -2.67 -19.78
N LYS A 55 -3.67 -3.66 -19.58
CA LYS A 55 -3.50 -4.78 -20.50
C LYS A 55 -4.75 -5.66 -20.43
N GLU A 56 -5.47 -5.73 -21.55
CA GLU A 56 -6.54 -6.69 -21.73
C GLU A 56 -5.95 -8.09 -21.92
N VAL A 57 -6.42 -9.04 -21.12
CA VAL A 57 -6.02 -10.45 -21.18
C VAL A 57 -7.24 -11.29 -21.50
N PRO A 58 -7.20 -12.15 -22.54
CA PRO A 58 -8.29 -13.07 -22.84
C PRO A 58 -8.54 -14.02 -21.66
N THR A 59 -9.79 -14.18 -21.27
CA THR A 59 -10.16 -15.04 -20.14
C THR A 59 -10.44 -16.49 -20.56
N GLY A 60 -10.73 -16.72 -21.85
CA GLY A 60 -11.21 -18.01 -22.36
C GLY A 60 -12.70 -18.28 -22.14
N PHE A 61 -13.46 -17.36 -21.54
CA PHE A 61 -14.90 -17.52 -21.31
C PHE A 61 -15.76 -16.83 -22.37
N TYR A 62 -16.96 -17.37 -22.60
CA TYR A 62 -17.90 -16.84 -23.59
C TYR A 62 -18.43 -15.45 -23.21
N ASP A 63 -18.85 -15.27 -21.95
CA ASP A 63 -19.48 -14.03 -21.48
C ASP A 63 -18.45 -12.91 -21.27
N ASN A 64 -17.44 -13.17 -20.44
CA ASN A 64 -16.43 -12.19 -20.06
C ASN A 64 -15.13 -12.41 -20.83
N LYS A 65 -15.10 -12.10 -22.13
CA LYS A 65 -13.98 -12.48 -23.02
C LYS A 65 -12.62 -11.91 -22.65
N GLN A 66 -12.58 -10.81 -21.90
CA GLN A 66 -11.36 -10.11 -21.52
C GLN A 66 -11.42 -9.67 -20.06
N GLY A 67 -10.24 -9.63 -19.42
CA GLY A 67 -10.06 -9.11 -18.07
C GLY A 67 -8.77 -8.31 -17.94
N SER A 68 -8.61 -7.65 -16.80
CA SER A 68 -7.37 -6.98 -16.41
C SER A 68 -6.66 -7.77 -15.31
N VAL A 69 -5.34 -7.66 -15.25
CA VAL A 69 -4.52 -8.31 -14.23
C VAL A 69 -4.14 -7.29 -13.16
N ASN A 70 -4.39 -7.64 -11.90
CA ASN A 70 -3.87 -6.91 -10.75
C ASN A 70 -2.41 -7.31 -10.52
N THR A 71 -1.49 -6.33 -10.50
CA THR A 71 -0.06 -6.55 -10.23
C THR A 71 0.26 -6.57 -8.73
N ARG A 72 -0.69 -6.19 -7.89
CA ARG A 72 -0.65 -6.31 -6.42
C ARG A 72 -1.43 -7.53 -5.94
N THR A 73 -1.22 -7.92 -4.69
CA THR A 73 -2.03 -8.94 -4.02
C THR A 73 -3.38 -8.34 -3.62
N PRO A 74 -4.53 -8.86 -4.08
CA PRO A 74 -5.84 -8.28 -3.74
C PRO A 74 -6.28 -8.60 -2.31
N TRP A 75 -5.52 -9.41 -1.58
CA TRP A 75 -5.72 -9.65 -0.16
C TRP A 75 -5.40 -8.40 0.64
N TRP A 76 -6.00 -8.27 1.82
CA TRP A 76 -5.57 -7.26 2.78
C TRP A 76 -4.40 -7.77 3.61
N ASP A 77 -3.25 -7.91 2.96
CA ASP A 77 -2.09 -8.64 3.50
C ASP A 77 -0.90 -7.73 3.84
N GLY A 78 -1.10 -6.40 3.80
CA GLY A 78 -0.09 -5.40 4.13
C GLY A 78 1.01 -5.31 3.08
N SER A 79 0.76 -5.74 1.84
CA SER A 79 1.76 -5.77 0.77
C SER A 79 2.37 -4.39 0.48
N VAL A 80 1.73 -3.30 0.89
CA VAL A 80 2.30 -1.95 0.89
C VAL A 80 3.62 -1.82 1.69
N ILE A 81 3.85 -2.67 2.70
CA ILE A 81 5.12 -2.74 3.46
C ILE A 81 5.87 -4.07 3.27
N TYR A 82 5.19 -5.16 2.89
CA TYR A 82 5.82 -6.49 2.71
C TYR A 82 6.18 -6.84 1.26
N GLY A 83 5.58 -6.15 0.29
CA GLY A 83 5.68 -6.43 -1.13
C GLY A 83 4.73 -7.53 -1.61
N SER A 84 4.36 -7.48 -2.89
CA SER A 84 3.41 -8.42 -3.50
C SER A 84 4.05 -9.71 -4.05
N ASN A 85 5.36 -9.90 -3.89
CA ASN A 85 6.06 -11.14 -4.28
C ASN A 85 7.39 -11.30 -3.50
N SER A 86 8.01 -12.48 -3.62
CA SER A 86 9.24 -12.84 -2.92
C SER A 86 10.42 -11.90 -3.21
N LYS A 87 10.53 -11.38 -4.44
CA LYS A 87 11.59 -10.43 -4.82
C LYS A 87 11.51 -9.14 -4.00
N TRP A 88 10.31 -8.60 -3.80
CA TRP A 88 10.12 -7.42 -2.95
C TRP A 88 10.30 -7.76 -1.47
N LEU A 89 9.81 -8.92 -1.04
CA LEU A 89 9.94 -9.35 0.35
C LEU A 89 11.42 -9.42 0.78
N ILE A 90 12.28 -9.98 -0.06
CA ILE A 90 13.73 -10.05 0.20
C ILE A 90 14.34 -8.65 0.39
N LYS A 91 13.85 -7.64 -0.32
CA LYS A 91 14.38 -6.28 -0.24
C LYS A 91 14.05 -5.61 1.09
N VAL A 92 12.87 -5.87 1.66
CA VAL A 92 12.39 -5.17 2.86
C VAL A 92 12.82 -5.84 4.17
N ARG A 93 13.14 -7.14 4.16
CA ARG A 93 13.51 -7.88 5.38
C ARG A 93 14.96 -7.65 5.80
N THR A 94 15.19 -7.62 7.11
CA THR A 94 16.54 -7.65 7.71
C THR A 94 17.10 -9.06 7.83
N TYR A 95 16.23 -10.08 7.78
CA TYR A 95 16.55 -11.48 8.11
C TYR A 95 17.14 -11.64 9.51
N LYS A 96 16.70 -10.78 10.43
CA LYS A 96 17.04 -10.81 11.83
C LYS A 96 15.79 -10.51 12.64
N ASP A 97 15.44 -11.46 13.50
CA ASP A 97 14.34 -11.37 14.46
C ASP A 97 12.98 -11.06 13.81
N GLY A 98 12.78 -11.49 12.56
CA GLY A 98 11.56 -11.26 11.79
C GLY A 98 11.43 -9.85 11.21
N LYS A 99 12.37 -8.95 11.47
CA LYS A 99 12.19 -7.51 11.28
C LYS A 99 12.27 -7.03 9.83
N LEU A 100 11.70 -5.86 9.62
CA LEU A 100 11.79 -5.07 8.40
C LEU A 100 12.80 -3.92 8.55
N LYS A 101 13.39 -3.53 7.43
CA LYS A 101 14.37 -2.44 7.31
C LYS A 101 13.70 -1.10 7.59
N ILE A 102 14.32 -0.31 8.46
CA ILE A 102 13.94 1.07 8.77
C ILE A 102 15.22 1.83 9.14
N SER A 103 15.26 3.13 8.84
CA SER A 103 16.39 3.99 9.19
C SER A 103 16.36 4.34 10.69
N GLU A 104 17.52 4.72 11.24
CA GLU A 104 17.67 5.12 12.66
C GLU A 104 16.84 6.37 13.01
N ASP A 105 16.63 7.26 12.04
CA ASP A 105 15.76 8.43 12.17
C ASP A 105 14.26 8.09 12.16
N GLY A 106 13.92 6.80 12.00
CA GLY A 106 12.54 6.31 11.97
C GLY A 106 11.82 6.53 10.64
N LEU A 107 12.54 6.93 9.59
CA LEU A 107 12.01 7.05 8.23
C LEU A 107 12.37 5.82 7.38
N LEU A 108 11.80 5.74 6.17
CA LEU A 108 12.15 4.69 5.22
C LEU A 108 13.61 4.86 4.78
N MET A 109 14.32 3.73 4.68
CA MET A 109 15.61 3.70 3.98
C MET A 109 15.39 3.98 2.49
N HIS A 110 16.43 4.42 1.80
CA HIS A 110 16.42 4.61 0.35
C HIS A 110 17.57 3.80 -0.28
N ASP A 111 17.36 3.30 -1.49
CA ASP A 111 18.44 2.68 -2.27
C ASP A 111 19.34 3.73 -2.94
N GLU A 112 20.34 3.26 -3.71
CA GLU A 112 21.32 4.12 -4.38
C GLU A 112 20.69 5.09 -5.39
N ASP A 113 19.51 4.76 -5.93
CA ASP A 113 18.75 5.59 -6.86
C ASP A 113 17.81 6.57 -6.13
N GLY A 114 17.81 6.57 -4.80
CA GLY A 114 16.93 7.39 -3.97
C GLY A 114 15.49 6.88 -3.92
N VAL A 115 15.24 5.62 -4.27
CA VAL A 115 13.92 4.99 -4.17
C VAL A 115 13.73 4.44 -2.75
N ALA A 116 12.61 4.79 -2.12
CA ALA A 116 12.29 4.32 -0.78
C ALA A 116 12.17 2.77 -0.73
N ILE A 117 12.73 2.18 0.32
CA ILE A 117 12.69 0.73 0.57
C ILE A 117 11.45 0.41 1.41
N SER A 118 10.43 -0.13 0.75
CA SER A 118 9.19 -0.62 1.34
C SER A 118 8.55 -1.64 0.38
N GLY A 119 7.35 -2.14 0.71
CA GLY A 119 6.65 -3.15 -0.08
C GLY A 119 6.19 -2.63 -1.45
N ASP A 120 5.54 -1.46 -1.49
CA ASP A 120 5.18 -0.78 -2.73
C ASP A 120 5.33 0.74 -2.61
N VAL A 121 6.14 1.33 -3.50
CA VAL A 121 6.44 2.77 -3.54
C VAL A 121 6.11 3.40 -4.90
N ARG A 122 5.35 2.70 -5.76
CA ARG A 122 5.03 3.15 -7.12
C ARG A 122 4.12 4.37 -7.09
N ASN A 123 4.52 5.47 -7.74
CA ASN A 123 3.75 6.74 -7.79
C ASN A 123 3.36 7.28 -6.40
N SER A 124 4.24 7.11 -5.42
CA SER A 124 4.03 7.51 -4.03
C SER A 124 4.35 8.99 -3.78
N TRP A 125 4.08 9.46 -2.56
CA TRP A 125 4.51 10.75 -2.03
C TRP A 125 4.77 10.65 -0.52
N ALA A 126 5.34 11.71 0.07
CA ALA A 126 5.77 11.72 1.48
C ALA A 126 4.68 11.28 2.47
N GLY A 127 3.40 11.63 2.22
CA GLY A 127 2.27 11.22 3.06
C GLY A 127 2.11 9.70 3.21
N VAL A 128 2.38 8.94 2.15
CA VAL A 128 2.35 7.47 2.20
C VAL A 128 3.59 6.93 2.92
N SER A 129 4.76 7.52 2.68
CA SER A 129 6.01 7.12 3.37
C SER A 129 5.93 7.30 4.88
N VAL A 130 5.29 8.39 5.36
CA VAL A 130 5.06 8.62 6.79
C VAL A 130 4.01 7.69 7.40
N LEU A 131 3.29 6.89 6.59
CA LEU A 131 2.44 5.80 7.08
C LEU A 131 3.14 4.43 6.99
N GLN A 132 3.91 4.20 5.94
CA GLN A 132 4.72 2.98 5.79
C GLN A 132 5.71 2.82 6.95
N ALA A 133 6.43 3.90 7.30
CA ALA A 133 7.44 3.84 8.36
C ALA A 133 6.85 3.47 9.75
N PRO A 134 5.77 4.09 10.24
CA PRO A 134 5.11 3.65 11.47
C PRO A 134 4.63 2.20 11.45
N PHE A 135 4.07 1.69 10.34
CA PHE A 135 3.65 0.28 10.29
C PHE A 135 4.82 -0.70 10.21
N ILE A 136 5.97 -0.29 9.66
CA ILE A 136 7.21 -1.04 9.78
C ILE A 136 7.69 -1.08 11.24
N LYS A 137 7.60 0.05 11.95
CA LYS A 137 7.93 0.10 13.38
C LYS A 137 6.95 -0.73 14.22
N GLU A 138 5.66 -0.72 13.88
CA GLU A 138 4.63 -1.57 14.49
C GLU A 138 4.96 -3.05 14.29
N HIS A 139 5.27 -3.45 13.06
CA HIS A 139 5.71 -4.82 12.76
C HIS A 139 6.93 -5.22 13.60
N ASN A 140 7.97 -4.36 13.63
CA ASN A 140 9.18 -4.64 14.39
C ASN A 140 8.92 -4.71 15.91
N ALA A 141 7.99 -3.91 16.43
CA ALA A 141 7.56 -3.96 17.83
C ALA A 141 6.80 -5.25 18.15
N VAL A 142 5.97 -5.74 17.21
CA VAL A 142 5.33 -7.05 17.34
C VAL A 142 6.36 -8.18 17.32
N CYS A 143 7.36 -8.13 16.45
CA CYS A 143 8.47 -9.09 16.47
C CYS A 143 9.19 -9.10 17.84
N ASP A 144 9.48 -7.93 18.40
CA ASP A 144 10.11 -7.82 19.72
C ASP A 144 9.25 -8.40 20.84
N ALA A 145 7.93 -8.14 20.80
CA ALA A 145 7.00 -8.71 21.75
C ALA A 145 6.93 -10.24 21.63
N LEU A 146 6.82 -10.79 20.42
CA LEU A 146 6.78 -12.23 20.19
C LEU A 146 8.07 -12.92 20.61
N LYS A 147 9.23 -12.35 20.28
CA LYS A 147 10.53 -12.92 20.65
C LYS A 147 10.76 -12.94 22.17
N ARG A 148 10.19 -11.99 22.91
CA ARG A 148 10.27 -11.96 24.38
C ARG A 148 9.41 -13.04 25.04
N GLU A 149 8.28 -13.41 24.44
CA GLU A 149 7.40 -14.43 25.01
C GLU A 149 7.74 -15.85 24.50
N TYR A 150 8.23 -15.96 23.27
CA TYR A 150 8.53 -17.22 22.58
C TYR A 150 9.97 -17.21 22.05
N HIS A 151 10.92 -17.57 22.92
CA HIS A 151 12.35 -17.47 22.66
C HIS A 151 12.85 -18.45 21.58
N GLU A 152 12.08 -19.48 21.29
CA GLU A 152 12.39 -20.54 20.31
C GLU A 152 12.06 -20.15 18.86
N LEU A 153 11.28 -19.10 18.65
CA LEU A 153 10.88 -18.69 17.30
C LEU A 153 12.07 -18.12 16.54
N ASP A 154 12.26 -18.63 15.32
CA ASP A 154 13.28 -18.13 14.42
C ASP A 154 12.82 -16.85 13.67
N ASP A 155 13.70 -16.32 12.82
CA ASP A 155 13.42 -15.13 12.03
C ASP A 155 12.18 -15.28 11.11
N GLU A 156 11.97 -16.46 10.52
CA GLU A 156 10.86 -16.69 9.60
C GLU A 156 9.53 -16.82 10.36
N ASP A 157 9.54 -17.52 11.49
CA ASP A 157 8.39 -17.66 12.37
C ASP A 157 7.94 -16.30 12.92
N LEU A 158 8.87 -15.51 13.44
CA LEU A 158 8.61 -14.16 13.94
C LEU A 158 8.03 -13.26 12.84
N TYR A 159 8.62 -13.26 11.64
CA TYR A 159 8.14 -12.48 10.51
C TYR A 159 6.70 -12.86 10.12
N ARG A 160 6.40 -14.16 10.01
CA ARG A 160 5.07 -14.64 9.60
C ARG A 160 3.99 -14.22 10.59
N GLN A 161 4.27 -14.39 11.88
CA GLN A 161 3.32 -14.01 12.92
C GLN A 161 3.14 -12.49 13.01
N ALA A 162 4.24 -11.73 12.98
CA ALA A 162 4.18 -10.27 13.00
C ALA A 162 3.47 -9.69 11.76
N ARG A 163 3.62 -10.33 10.59
CA ARG A 163 2.88 -9.94 9.38
C ARG A 163 1.37 -10.12 9.56
N LEU A 164 0.92 -11.25 10.09
CA LEU A 164 -0.52 -11.51 10.35
C LEU A 164 -1.10 -10.48 11.33
N VAL A 165 -0.41 -10.20 12.42
CA VAL A 165 -0.85 -9.22 13.42
C VAL A 165 -0.94 -7.83 12.80
N THR A 166 0.11 -7.38 12.12
CA THR A 166 0.18 -6.02 11.58
C THR A 166 -0.82 -5.81 10.45
N SER A 167 -1.02 -6.78 9.55
CA SER A 167 -2.05 -6.67 8.50
C SER A 167 -3.46 -6.61 9.09
N ALA A 168 -3.74 -7.38 10.14
CA ALA A 168 -5.00 -7.31 10.87
C ALA A 168 -5.21 -5.96 11.57
N VAL A 169 -4.15 -5.36 12.13
CA VAL A 169 -4.19 -4.01 12.72
C VAL A 169 -4.52 -2.97 11.66
N ILE A 170 -3.85 -3.01 10.50
CA ILE A 170 -4.14 -2.13 9.36
C ILE A 170 -5.62 -2.24 8.96
N ALA A 171 -6.12 -3.47 8.82
CA ALA A 171 -7.51 -3.73 8.47
C ALA A 171 -8.49 -3.16 9.50
N LYS A 172 -8.21 -3.39 10.78
CA LYS A 172 -9.04 -2.88 11.88
C LYS A 172 -9.09 -1.35 11.88
N VAL A 173 -7.94 -0.67 11.83
CA VAL A 173 -7.86 0.80 11.78
C VAL A 173 -8.68 1.35 10.61
N HIS A 174 -8.58 0.73 9.43
CA HIS A 174 -9.34 1.18 8.28
C HIS A 174 -10.86 1.04 8.49
N ILE A 175 -11.33 -0.10 9.00
CA ILE A 175 -12.76 -0.40 9.13
C ILE A 175 -13.42 0.44 10.22
N ILE A 176 -12.85 0.48 11.44
CA ILE A 176 -13.54 1.07 12.59
C ILE A 176 -13.09 2.50 12.94
N ASP A 177 -12.05 3.03 12.28
CA ASP A 177 -11.63 4.42 12.48
C ASP A 177 -11.73 5.22 11.17
N TRP A 178 -10.92 4.89 10.17
CA TRP A 178 -10.88 5.67 8.92
C TRP A 178 -12.25 5.74 8.22
N THR A 179 -12.93 4.59 8.08
CA THR A 179 -14.26 4.53 7.44
C THR A 179 -15.31 5.30 8.23
N VAL A 180 -15.22 5.33 9.56
CA VAL A 180 -16.15 6.09 10.43
C VAL A 180 -15.97 7.60 10.25
N GLN A 181 -14.74 8.08 10.01
CA GLN A 181 -14.53 9.49 9.68
C GLN A 181 -14.95 9.83 8.25
N LEU A 182 -14.81 8.89 7.31
CA LEU A 182 -15.30 9.05 5.94
C LEU A 182 -16.83 9.16 5.91
N LEU A 183 -17.52 8.27 6.62
CA LEU A 183 -18.97 8.17 6.69
C LEU A 183 -19.46 8.70 8.05
N LYS A 184 -19.36 10.02 8.24
CA LYS A 184 -19.59 10.69 9.53
C LYS A 184 -21.08 10.84 9.88
N THR A 185 -21.76 9.72 10.06
CA THR A 185 -23.18 9.63 10.39
C THR A 185 -23.42 8.55 11.44
N ASP A 186 -24.34 8.79 12.37
CA ASP A 186 -24.92 7.71 13.17
C ASP A 186 -25.92 6.94 12.29
N THR A 187 -25.88 5.61 12.35
CA THR A 187 -26.67 4.75 11.45
C THR A 187 -27.97 4.21 12.07
N LEU A 188 -28.28 4.58 13.33
CA LEU A 188 -29.30 4.04 14.27
C LEU A 188 -28.73 3.06 15.31
#